data_AF-A0A1Q7E1H4-F1
#
_entry.id   AF-A0A1Q7E1H4-F1
#
_cell.length_a   1.000
_cell.length_b   1.000
_cell.length_c   1.000
_cell.angle_alpha   90.00
_cell.angle_beta   90.00
_cell.angle_gamma   90.00
#
_symmetry.space_group_name_H-M   'P 1'
#
loop_
_entity.id
_entity.type
_entity.pdbx_description
1 polymer ?
#
loop_
_entity_poly.entity_id
_entity_poly.type
_entity_poly.pdbx_seq_one_letter_code
_entity_poly.pdbx_strand_id
1 'polypeptide(L)' 'MDKPKLKEHDGMQCRACGNEERASEGYPCSDCGTFICLICTFRGVTRCKACEAKAKAAKA' A
#
# COMPACT_ATOMS: atom_id res chain seq x y z
N MET A 1 -6.77 -34.96 14.89
CA MET A 1 -5.97 -33.73 15.04
C MET A 1 -6.61 -32.68 14.16
N ASP A 2 -7.50 -31.87 14.73
CA ASP A 2 -8.17 -30.76 14.03
C ASP A 2 -7.13 -29.65 13.83
N LYS A 3 -6.80 -29.33 12.59
CA LYS A 3 -5.77 -28.32 12.27
C LYS A 3 -6.39 -26.93 12.46
N PRO A 4 -5.75 -26.01 13.20
CA PRO A 4 -6.30 -24.67 13.39
C PRO A 4 -6.45 -23.98 12.04
N LYS A 5 -7.66 -23.52 11.75
CA LYS A 5 -8.01 -22.80 10.53
C LYS A 5 -7.40 -21.39 10.64
N LEU A 6 -6.18 -21.21 10.14
CA LEU A 6 -5.51 -19.92 10.04
C LEU A 6 -6.39 -18.97 9.21
N LYS A 7 -7.07 -18.04 9.88
CA LYS A 7 -7.84 -16.95 9.28
C LYS A 7 -6.97 -15.70 9.27
N GLU A 8 -5.87 -15.74 8.53
CA GLU A 8 -5.02 -14.58 8.37
C GLU A 8 -5.63 -13.73 7.25
N HIS A 9 -6.28 -12.62 7.61
CA HIS A 9 -6.71 -11.62 6.65
C HIS A 9 -5.47 -10.86 6.16
N ASP A 10 -4.93 -11.29 5.02
CA ASP A 10 -3.82 -10.61 4.33
C ASP A 10 -4.30 -9.40 3.51
N GLY A 11 -5.57 -9.00 3.61
CA GLY A 11 -6.08 -7.81 2.92
C GLY A 11 -5.60 -6.51 3.57
N MET A 12 -5.03 -5.60 2.79
CA MET A 12 -4.64 -4.27 3.24
C MET A 12 -5.05 -3.21 2.23
N GLN A 13 -5.52 -2.07 2.74
CA GLN A 13 -5.96 -0.95 1.90
C GLN A 13 -4.76 -0.14 1.38
N CYS A 14 -4.64 -0.04 0.05
CA CYS A 14 -3.65 0.78 -0.62
C CYS A 14 -3.83 2.27 -0.27
N ARG A 15 -2.79 2.90 0.27
CA ARG A 15 -2.81 4.33 0.65
C ARG A 15 -2.62 5.28 -0.53
N ALA A 16 -2.48 4.74 -1.75
CA ALA A 16 -2.51 5.51 -2.98
C ALA A 16 -3.90 5.48 -3.64
N CYS A 17 -4.44 4.31 -4.01
CA CYS A 17 -5.73 4.22 -4.71
C CYS A 17 -6.95 4.05 -3.81
N GLY A 18 -6.79 3.46 -2.61
CA GLY A 18 -7.89 3.18 -1.68
C GLY A 18 -8.50 1.79 -1.80
N ASN A 19 -8.07 0.96 -2.77
CA ASN A 19 -8.53 -0.43 -2.91
C ASN A 19 -7.89 -1.34 -1.85
N GLU A 20 -8.61 -2.37 -1.43
CA GLU A 20 -8.07 -3.46 -0.60
C GLU A 20 -7.43 -4.51 -1.50
N GLU A 21 -6.18 -4.85 -1.23
CA GLU A 21 -5.39 -5.82 -1.99
C GLU A 21 -4.56 -6.68 -1.04
N ARG A 22 -3.94 -7.74 -1.57
CA ARG A 22 -3.06 -8.64 -0.82
C ARG A 22 -1.82 -7.90 -0.29
N ALA A 23 -1.69 -7.79 1.03
CA ALA A 23 -0.61 -7.09 1.72
C ALA A 23 0.76 -7.67 1.36
N SER A 24 0.83 -9.00 1.23
CA SER A 24 2.03 -9.74 0.86
C SER A 24 2.56 -9.42 -0.55
N GLU A 25 1.77 -8.82 -1.43
CA GLU A 25 2.14 -8.51 -2.82
C GLU A 25 2.44 -7.04 -3.08
N GLY A 26 2.15 -6.15 -2.13
CA GLY A 26 2.39 -4.72 -2.29
C GLY A 26 3.77 -4.27 -1.86
N TYR A 27 4.01 -2.97 -2.05
CA TYR A 27 5.27 -2.32 -1.77
C TYR A 27 5.08 -1.15 -0.80
N PRO A 28 6.08 -0.82 0.02
CA PRO A 28 5.99 0.31 0.95
C PRO A 28 6.12 1.65 0.21
N CYS A 29 5.37 2.65 0.69
CA CYS A 29 5.58 4.05 0.33
C CYS A 29 7.02 4.48 0.64
N SER A 30 7.69 5.15 -0.30
CA SER A 30 9.10 5.55 -0.16
C SER A 30 9.38 6.53 0.99
N ASP A 31 8.37 7.25 1.47
CA ASP A 31 8.55 8.26 2.52
C ASP A 31 8.08 7.80 3.91
N CYS A 32 7.04 6.96 3.99
CA CYS A 32 6.41 6.63 5.28
C CYS A 32 6.13 5.14 5.49
N GLY A 33 6.53 4.27 4.55
CA GLY A 33 6.39 2.82 4.69
C GLY A 33 4.97 2.28 4.52
N THR A 34 3.95 3.13 4.37
CA THR A 34 2.56 2.67 4.25
C THR A 34 2.35 1.85 2.98
N PHE A 35 1.47 0.85 3.05
CA PHE A 35 1.16 -0.04 1.93
C PHE A 35 0.66 0.67 0.66
N ILE A 36 1.28 0.30 -0.47
CA ILE A 36 0.88 0.62 -1.83
C ILE A 36 0.69 -0.72 -2.56
N CYS A 37 -0.48 -0.93 -3.16
CA CYS A 37 -0.77 -2.19 -3.85
C CYS A 37 0.10 -2.40 -5.10
N LEU A 38 0.26 -3.66 -5.49
CA LEU A 38 1.03 -4.09 -6.66
C LEU A 38 0.66 -3.33 -7.94
N ILE A 39 -0.64 -3.12 -8.17
CA ILE A 39 -1.14 -2.39 -9.35
C ILE A 39 -0.67 -0.94 -9.36
N CYS A 40 -0.66 -0.27 -8.20
CA CYS A 40 -0.13 1.10 -8.10
C CYS A 40 1.39 1.12 -8.34
N THR A 41 2.13 0.13 -7.84
CA THR A 41 3.57 0.00 -8.09
C THR A 41 3.86 -0.18 -9.59
N PHE A 42 3.13 -1.05 -10.30
CA PHE A 42 3.28 -1.21 -11.75
C PHE A 42 2.96 0.06 -12.55
N ARG A 43 2.10 0.93 -12.02
CA ARG A 43 1.81 2.26 -12.59
C ARG A 43 2.86 3.32 -12.24
N GLY A 44 3.95 2.93 -11.56
CA GLY A 44 5.03 3.82 -11.15
C GLY A 44 4.73 4.65 -9.89
N VAL A 45 3.68 4.31 -9.13
CA VAL A 45 3.36 5.01 -7.88
C VAL A 45 4.30 4.54 -6.78
N THR A 46 5.15 5.42 -6.28
CA THR A 46 6.10 5.14 -5.19
C THR A 46 5.72 5.80 -3.87
N ARG A 47 4.75 6.73 -3.89
CA ARG A 47 4.30 7.51 -2.73
C ARG A 47 2.81 7.34 -2.49
N CYS A 48 2.41 7.32 -1.22
CA CYS A 48 0.99 7.41 -0.87
C CYS A 48 0.45 8.83 -1.14
N LYS A 49 -0.89 8.98 -1.20
CA LYS A 49 -1.53 10.28 -1.49
C LYS A 49 -1.06 11.40 -0.56
N ALA A 50 -0.89 11.10 0.73
CA ALA A 50 -0.43 12.09 1.71
C ALA A 50 1.01 12.55 1.46
N CYS A 51 1.93 11.61 1.19
CA CYS A 51 3.34 11.94 0.90
C CYS A 51 3.49 12.65 -0.44
N GLU A 52 2.70 12.26 -1.45
CA GLU A 52 2.70 12.95 -2.74
C GLU A 52 2.17 14.39 -2.62
N ALA A 53 1.12 14.63 -1.84
CA ALA A 53 0.61 15.98 -1.58
C ALA A 53 1.67 16.87 -0.89
N LYS A 54 2.37 16.34 0.13
CA LYS A 54 3.47 17.04 0.80
C LYS A 54 4.61 17.37 -0.16
N ALA A 55 5.00 16.41 -1.00
CA ALA A 55 6.07 16.59 -1.98
C ALA A 55 5.72 17.62 -3.06
N LYS A 56 4.44 17.72 -3.46
CA LYS A 56 3.96 18.76 -4.39
C LYS A 56 3.98 20.13 -3.74
N ALA A 57 3.51 20.25 -2.50
CA ALA A 57 3.49 21.52 -1.76
C ALA A 57 4.89 22.09 -1.51
N ALA A 58 5.91 21.24 -1.32
CA ALA A 58 7.29 21.69 -1.13
C ALA A 58 7.99 22.19 -2.41
N LYS A 59 7.37 21.99 -3.58
CA LYS A 59 7.90 22.41 -4.89
C LYS A 59 7.16 23.61 -5.48
N ALA A 60 6.06 24.03 -4.86
CA ALA A 60 5.31 25.23 -5.20
C ALA A 60 5.89 26.43 -4.43
#